data_AF-A0A6S6T287-F1
#
_entry.id   AF-A0A6S6T287-F1
#
_cell.length_a   1.000
_cell.length_b   1.000
_cell.length_c   1.000
_cell.angle_alpha   90.00
_cell.angle_beta   90.00
_cell.angle_gamma   90.00
#
_symmetry.space_group_name_H-M   'P 1'
#
loop_
_entity.id
_entity.type
_entity.pdbx_description
1 polymer ?
#
loop_
_entity_poly.entity_id
_entity_poly.type
_entity_poly.pdbx_seq_one_letter_code
_entity_poly.pdbx_strand_id
1 'polypeptide(L)'
;MNTDAMNAPDSGANLSSQQSVLLDKLSSRLVHVQGELGSKDLTIRDQEADRIVKNHVLAGSAMGLVPLPLFDLVALSGTQHNMLEQLCEHYGVDAGHQRIRAALIAVLSGSAPTLALIGIGSSFKFIPGIGTLGGNATLTVLGGAVTYAVGQSFSKHFSQGGTLDDVNADKLGGYFRKALEQGKQFIKQRQSSKKLSAS
;
A
#
# COMPACT_ATOMS: atom_id res chain seq x y z
N MET A 1 11.23 56.98 -61.85
CA MET A 1 11.14 56.68 -60.41
C MET A 1 10.20 55.50 -60.25
N ASN A 2 10.73 54.30 -60.05
CA ASN A 2 9.93 53.15 -59.60
C ASN A 2 10.67 52.49 -58.43
N THR A 3 9.88 52.17 -57.42
CA THR A 3 10.27 51.63 -56.13
C THR A 3 10.54 50.14 -56.24
N ASP A 4 11.81 49.74 -56.22
CA ASP A 4 12.22 48.37 -55.91
C ASP A 4 13.25 48.44 -54.78
N ALA A 5 12.76 48.84 -53.60
CA ALA A 5 13.49 48.63 -52.35
C ALA A 5 13.39 47.13 -52.02
N MET A 6 14.36 46.39 -52.54
CA MET A 6 14.96 45.19 -51.99
C MET A 6 14.34 44.71 -50.67
N ASN A 7 13.33 43.85 -50.76
CA ASN A 7 12.84 43.06 -49.63
C ASN A 7 13.91 42.00 -49.27
N ALA A 8 14.87 42.38 -48.42
CA ALA A 8 15.76 41.42 -47.77
C ALA A 8 14.95 40.73 -46.65
N PRO A 9 14.78 39.40 -46.67
CA PRO A 9 13.95 38.72 -45.71
C PRO A 9 14.55 38.82 -44.31
N ASP A 10 13.63 39.00 -43.37
CA ASP A 10 13.72 39.09 -41.93
C ASP A 10 14.48 37.93 -41.23
N SER A 11 15.79 37.80 -41.50
CA SER A 11 16.64 36.76 -40.89
C SER A 11 16.75 36.92 -39.37
N GLY A 12 16.57 38.14 -38.86
CA GLY A 12 16.62 38.44 -37.43
C GLY A 12 15.39 37.94 -36.65
N ALA A 13 14.18 38.14 -37.16
CA ALA A 13 12.97 37.65 -36.49
C ALA A 13 12.77 36.13 -36.63
N ASN A 14 13.30 35.52 -37.69
CA ASN A 14 13.24 34.06 -37.85
C ASN A 14 14.12 33.34 -36.80
N LEU A 15 15.31 33.86 -36.51
CA LEU A 15 16.21 33.23 -35.54
C LEU A 15 15.72 33.38 -34.09
N SER A 16 15.19 34.55 -33.72
CA SER A 16 14.65 34.78 -32.37
C SER A 16 13.36 33.99 -32.11
N SER A 17 12.50 33.87 -33.13
CA SER A 17 11.30 33.02 -33.05
C SER A 17 11.67 31.54 -32.94
N GLN A 18 12.65 31.05 -33.71
CA GLN A 18 13.14 29.68 -33.55
C GLN A 18 13.73 29.42 -32.16
N GLN A 19 14.49 30.36 -31.60
CA GLN A 19 15.01 30.24 -30.24
C GLN A 19 13.89 30.17 -29.20
N SER A 20 12.86 31.01 -29.28
CA SER A 20 11.72 30.96 -28.35
C SER A 20 10.98 29.62 -28.38
N VAL A 21 10.77 29.05 -29.58
CA VAL A 21 10.12 27.73 -29.75
C VAL A 21 10.98 26.61 -29.17
N LEU A 22 12.31 26.69 -29.29
CA LEU A 22 13.22 25.73 -28.68
C LEU A 22 13.24 25.83 -27.15
N LEU A 23 13.24 27.05 -26.61
CA LEU A 23 13.20 27.27 -25.15
C LEU A 23 11.90 26.76 -24.54
N ASP A 24 10.77 26.96 -25.22
CA ASP A 24 9.48 26.42 -24.79
C ASP A 24 9.45 24.89 -24.84
N LYS A 25 9.97 24.30 -25.92
CA LYS A 25 10.06 22.84 -26.07
C LYS A 25 11.00 22.19 -25.06
N LEU A 26 12.12 22.84 -24.72
CA LEU A 26 13.04 22.39 -23.66
C LEU A 26 12.39 22.49 -22.29
N SER A 27 11.71 23.61 -22.00
CA SER A 27 10.98 23.81 -20.74
C SER A 27 9.88 22.75 -20.56
N SER A 28 9.10 22.50 -21.60
CA SER A 28 8.07 21.45 -21.61
C SER A 28 8.66 20.05 -21.36
N ARG A 29 9.79 19.73 -21.99
CA ARG A 29 10.47 18.45 -21.76
C ARG A 29 11.05 18.31 -20.36
N LEU A 30 11.60 19.37 -19.78
CA LEU A 30 12.10 19.35 -18.40
C LEU A 30 10.96 19.09 -17.41
N VAL A 31 9.82 19.77 -17.57
CA VAL A 31 8.64 19.54 -16.73
C VAL A 31 8.13 18.10 -16.88
N HIS A 32 8.05 17.59 -18.11
CA HIS A 32 7.62 16.21 -18.36
C HIS A 32 8.57 15.17 -17.76
N VAL A 33 9.88 15.32 -17.94
CA VAL A 33 10.89 14.41 -17.39
C VAL A 33 10.87 14.45 -15.85
N GLN A 34 10.69 15.63 -15.24
CA GLN A 34 10.58 15.74 -13.80
C GLN A 34 9.30 15.07 -13.26
N GLY A 35 8.18 15.20 -13.97
CA GLY A 35 6.95 14.47 -13.67
C GLY A 35 7.08 12.95 -13.81
N GLU A 36 7.74 12.48 -14.87
CA GLU A 36 8.05 11.06 -15.08
C GLU A 36 8.97 10.50 -13.99
N LEU A 37 10.03 11.23 -13.63
CA LEU A 37 10.97 10.82 -12.58
C LEU A 37 10.29 10.76 -11.22
N GLY A 38 9.48 11.77 -10.88
CA GLY A 38 8.70 11.75 -9.63
C GLY A 38 7.70 10.60 -9.59
N SER A 39 7.02 10.31 -10.70
CA SER A 39 6.07 9.19 -10.78
C SER A 39 6.75 7.82 -10.68
N LYS A 40 7.92 7.65 -11.33
CA LYS A 40 8.73 6.43 -11.25
C LYS A 40 9.26 6.21 -9.84
N ASP A 41 9.74 7.26 -9.18
CA ASP A 41 10.23 7.19 -7.80
C ASP A 41 9.11 6.77 -6.83
N LEU A 42 7.94 7.41 -6.89
CA LEU A 42 6.77 7.01 -6.11
C LEU A 42 6.38 5.54 -6.36
N THR A 43 6.42 5.10 -7.62
CA THR A 43 6.11 3.71 -7.99
C THR A 43 7.11 2.72 -7.41
N ILE A 44 8.41 3.03 -7.47
CA ILE A 44 9.47 2.17 -6.90
C ILE A 44 9.32 2.07 -5.39
N ARG A 45 9.04 3.21 -4.73
CA ARG A 45 8.81 3.26 -3.29
C ARG A 45 7.58 2.44 -2.89
N ASP A 46 6.47 2.57 -3.60
CA ASP A 46 5.25 1.78 -3.34
C ASP A 46 5.48 0.28 -3.56
N GLN A 47 6.28 -0.10 -4.57
CA GLN A 47 6.62 -1.49 -4.87
C GLN A 47 7.46 -2.15 -3.76
N GLU A 48 8.45 -1.45 -3.20
CA GLU A 48 9.27 -1.99 -2.12
C GLU A 48 8.46 -2.09 -0.82
N ALA A 49 7.61 -1.10 -0.52
CA ALA A 49 6.68 -1.20 0.60
C ALA A 49 5.73 -2.41 0.45
N ASP A 50 5.18 -2.62 -0.75
CA ASP A 50 4.33 -3.78 -1.04
C ASP A 50 5.09 -5.11 -0.91
N ARG A 51 6.39 -5.15 -1.24
CA ARG A 51 7.26 -6.31 -1.01
C ARG A 51 7.43 -6.61 0.49
N ILE A 52 7.70 -5.60 1.31
CA ILE A 52 7.78 -5.72 2.77
C ILE A 52 6.49 -6.33 3.32
N VAL A 53 5.34 -5.79 2.91
CA VAL A 53 4.02 -6.28 3.34
C VAL A 53 3.79 -7.73 2.90
N LYS A 54 4.02 -8.05 1.63
CA LYS A 54 3.77 -9.39 1.08
C LYS A 54 4.65 -10.47 1.71
N ASN A 55 5.88 -10.14 2.13
CA ASN A 55 6.73 -11.07 2.87
C ASN A 55 6.11 -11.45 4.22
N HIS A 56 5.53 -10.47 4.94
CA HIS A 56 4.88 -10.70 6.22
C HIS A 56 3.50 -11.34 6.09
N VAL A 57 2.79 -11.14 4.97
CA VAL A 57 1.51 -11.83 4.67
C VAL A 57 1.69 -13.35 4.63
N LEU A 58 2.84 -13.85 4.15
CA LEU A 58 3.12 -15.30 4.17
C LEU A 58 3.23 -15.84 5.60
N ALA A 59 3.93 -15.12 6.49
CA ALA A 59 4.00 -15.47 7.90
C ALA A 59 2.63 -15.36 8.60
N GLY A 60 1.87 -14.31 8.31
CA GLY A 60 0.50 -14.12 8.83
C GLY A 60 -0.50 -15.17 8.35
N SER A 61 -0.35 -15.64 7.11
CA SER A 61 -1.17 -16.74 6.56
C SER A 61 -0.90 -18.06 7.29
N ALA A 62 0.34 -18.31 7.73
CA ALA A 62 0.70 -19.50 8.52
C ALA A 62 0.14 -19.45 9.95
N MET A 63 0.03 -18.26 10.55
CA MET A 63 -0.54 -18.06 11.90
C MET A 63 -2.08 -18.19 11.95
N GLY A 64 -2.77 -18.14 10.81
CA GLY A 64 -4.24 -18.30 10.70
C GLY A 64 -4.78 -19.69 11.08
N LEU A 65 -3.98 -20.58 11.67
CA LEU A 65 -4.43 -21.86 12.24
C LEU A 65 -4.89 -21.76 13.69
N VAL A 66 -4.78 -20.59 14.33
CA VAL A 66 -5.16 -20.38 15.74
C VAL A 66 -6.54 -19.70 15.83
N PRO A 67 -7.55 -20.34 16.44
CA PRO A 67 -8.93 -19.88 16.35
C PRO A 67 -9.27 -18.95 17.52
N LEU A 68 -8.95 -17.65 17.52
CA LEU A 68 -9.28 -16.83 18.71
C LEU A 68 -9.82 -15.41 18.43
N PRO A 69 -10.96 -15.03 19.06
CA PRO A 69 -11.52 -13.67 18.99
C PRO A 69 -10.75 -12.56 19.72
N LEU A 70 -9.82 -12.85 20.66
CA LEU A 70 -9.13 -11.83 21.49
C LEU A 70 -7.74 -12.25 22.03
N PHE A 71 -6.97 -13.09 21.32
CA PHE A 71 -5.69 -13.60 21.85
C PHE A 71 -4.49 -12.90 21.18
N ASP A 72 -4.04 -11.71 21.52
CA ASP A 72 -4.38 -10.66 22.47
C ASP A 72 -3.57 -9.45 21.94
N LEU A 73 -3.79 -8.24 22.43
CA LEU A 73 -2.93 -7.07 22.18
C LEU A 73 -1.44 -7.29 22.59
N VAL A 74 -1.16 -8.45 23.20
CA VAL A 74 0.12 -9.00 23.66
C VAL A 74 0.84 -9.84 22.59
N ALA A 75 0.13 -10.35 21.58
CA ALA A 75 0.69 -10.91 20.35
C ALA A 75 0.74 -9.85 19.23
N LEU A 76 1.10 -8.61 19.58
CA LEU A 76 1.84 -7.71 18.71
C LEU A 76 3.15 -8.43 18.34
N SER A 77 2.99 -9.39 17.44
CA SER A 77 3.98 -10.32 16.99
C SER A 77 5.18 -9.54 16.50
N GLY A 78 6.39 -10.05 16.76
CA GLY A 78 7.60 -9.57 16.11
C GLY A 78 7.40 -9.40 14.59
N THR A 79 6.50 -10.16 13.96
CA THR A 79 6.08 -10.00 12.57
C THR A 79 5.37 -8.68 12.26
N GLN A 80 4.36 -8.25 13.04
CA GLN A 80 3.67 -6.96 12.78
C GLN A 80 4.54 -5.78 13.18
N HIS A 81 5.31 -5.93 14.26
CA HIS A 81 6.27 -4.92 14.70
C HIS A 81 7.37 -4.72 13.66
N ASN A 82 8.03 -5.79 13.23
CA ASN A 82 9.11 -5.74 12.28
C ASN A 82 8.64 -5.30 10.88
N MET A 83 7.42 -5.68 10.47
CA MET A 83 6.83 -5.15 9.24
C MET A 83 6.69 -3.63 9.33
N LEU A 84 6.14 -3.10 10.43
CA LEU A 84 5.94 -1.67 10.57
C LEU A 84 7.27 -0.92 10.76
N GLU A 85 8.23 -1.52 11.43
CA GLU A 85 9.61 -1.03 11.56
C GLU A 85 10.28 -0.91 10.18
N GLN A 86 10.25 -1.96 9.35
CA GLN A 86 10.76 -1.92 7.98
C GLN A 86 10.05 -0.87 7.12
N LEU A 87 8.73 -0.69 7.29
CA LEU A 87 8.01 0.38 6.61
C LEU A 87 8.45 1.76 7.09
N CYS A 88 8.68 1.95 8.40
CA CYS A 88 9.19 3.21 8.93
C CYS A 88 10.57 3.53 8.34
N GLU A 89 11.48 2.57 8.34
CA GLU A 89 12.81 2.70 7.71
C GLU A 89 12.70 3.06 6.22
N HIS A 90 11.83 2.37 5.48
CA HIS A 90 11.62 2.60 4.05
C HIS A 90 11.08 4.00 3.73
N TYR A 91 10.21 4.53 4.58
CA TYR A 91 9.63 5.87 4.39
C TYR A 91 10.39 6.99 5.12
N GLY A 92 11.45 6.67 5.86
CA GLY A 92 12.21 7.64 6.65
C GLY A 92 11.45 8.19 7.86
N VAL A 93 10.55 7.40 8.44
CA VAL A 93 9.78 7.72 9.64
C VAL A 93 10.53 7.22 10.87
N ASP A 94 10.61 8.02 11.93
CA ASP A 94 11.25 7.61 13.18
C ASP A 94 10.51 6.43 13.84
N ALA A 95 11.16 5.26 13.79
CA ALA A 95 10.70 4.08 14.48
C ALA A 95 10.87 4.23 16.00
N GLY A 96 9.91 3.72 16.76
CA GLY A 96 10.02 3.65 18.22
C GLY A 96 9.11 2.56 18.74
N HIS A 97 9.61 1.69 19.61
CA HIS A 97 8.88 0.47 19.98
C HIS A 97 7.47 0.77 20.50
N GLN A 98 7.35 1.76 21.39
CA GLN A 98 6.08 2.20 21.95
C GLN A 98 5.19 2.92 20.93
N ARG A 99 5.78 3.69 19.99
CA ARG A 99 5.06 4.38 18.92
C ARG A 99 4.46 3.40 17.92
N ILE A 100 5.24 2.42 17.49
CA ILE A 100 4.80 1.30 16.63
C ILE A 100 3.64 0.57 17.30
N ARG A 101 3.77 0.27 18.60
CA ARG A 101 2.69 -0.37 19.36
C ARG A 101 1.41 0.48 19.40
N ALA A 102 1.53 1.77 19.70
CA ALA A 102 0.39 2.69 19.72
C ALA A 102 -0.29 2.78 18.34
N ALA A 103 0.49 2.91 17.28
CA ALA A 103 0.00 2.94 15.91
C ALA A 103 -0.76 1.66 15.54
N LEU A 104 -0.22 0.49 15.87
CA LEU A 104 -0.88 -0.80 15.65
C LEU A 104 -2.21 -0.88 16.42
N ILE A 105 -2.27 -0.40 17.66
CA ILE A 105 -3.52 -0.32 18.42
C ILE A 105 -4.52 0.60 17.72
N ALA A 106 -4.07 1.75 17.21
CA ALA A 106 -4.93 2.73 16.54
C ALA A 106 -5.58 2.17 15.26
N VAL A 107 -4.82 1.48 14.40
CA VAL A 107 -5.39 0.86 13.19
C VAL A 107 -6.39 -0.25 13.54
N LEU A 108 -6.11 -1.05 14.57
CA LEU A 108 -7.01 -2.12 15.00
C LEU A 108 -8.30 -1.55 15.59
N SER A 109 -8.19 -0.51 16.43
CA SER A 109 -9.33 0.19 17.00
C SER A 109 -10.21 0.83 15.92
N GLY A 110 -9.60 1.57 14.98
CA GLY A 110 -10.33 2.14 13.84
C GLY A 110 -10.94 1.10 12.91
N SER A 111 -10.44 -0.13 12.95
CA SER A 111 -10.94 -1.26 12.16
C SER A 111 -11.94 -2.15 12.91
N ALA A 112 -12.20 -1.87 14.19
CA ALA A 112 -13.02 -2.73 15.06
C ALA A 112 -14.40 -3.07 14.45
N PRO A 113 -15.16 -2.14 13.84
CA PRO A 113 -16.44 -2.50 13.20
C PRO A 113 -16.29 -3.49 12.06
N THR A 114 -15.23 -3.34 11.24
CA THR A 114 -14.95 -4.25 10.11
C THR A 114 -14.55 -5.63 10.62
N LEU A 115 -13.71 -5.69 11.65
CA LEU A 115 -13.28 -6.93 12.29
C LEU A 115 -14.44 -7.65 12.98
N ALA A 116 -15.33 -6.93 13.66
CA ALA A 116 -16.51 -7.48 14.31
C ALA A 116 -17.45 -8.17 13.32
N LEU A 117 -17.72 -7.54 12.16
CA LEU A 117 -18.54 -8.13 11.10
C LEU A 117 -17.94 -9.44 10.55
N ILE A 118 -16.61 -9.50 10.42
CA ILE A 118 -15.92 -10.71 10.00
C ILE A 118 -16.03 -11.79 11.07
N GLY A 119 -15.82 -11.42 12.34
CA GLY A 119 -16.00 -12.32 13.48
C GLY A 119 -17.37 -12.96 13.47
N ILE A 120 -18.44 -12.16 13.39
CA ILE A 120 -19.83 -12.63 13.36
C ILE A 120 -20.12 -13.53 12.15
N GLY A 121 -19.63 -13.17 10.96
CA GLY A 121 -19.80 -13.99 9.74
C GLY A 121 -19.03 -15.32 9.80
N SER A 122 -17.93 -15.37 10.55
CA SER A 122 -17.16 -16.58 10.81
C SER A 122 -17.73 -17.43 11.96
N SER A 123 -18.48 -16.85 12.91
CA SER A 123 -19.12 -17.53 14.04
C SER A 123 -20.08 -18.66 13.63
N PHE A 124 -20.72 -18.57 12.46
CA PHE A 124 -21.59 -19.64 11.95
C PHE A 124 -20.83 -20.93 11.55
N LYS A 125 -19.50 -20.90 11.51
CA LYS A 125 -18.64 -22.08 11.30
C LYS A 125 -18.07 -22.66 12.61
N PHE A 126 -18.46 -22.12 13.76
CA PHE A 126 -17.99 -22.52 15.10
C PHE A 126 -18.99 -23.42 15.86
N ILE A 127 -19.98 -24.04 15.20
CA ILE A 127 -20.77 -25.10 15.82
C ILE A 127 -19.87 -26.34 15.96
N PRO A 128 -19.44 -26.74 17.17
CA PRO A 128 -18.64 -27.94 17.35
C PRO A 128 -19.52 -29.16 17.02
N GLY A 129 -19.10 -29.98 16.04
CA GLY A 129 -19.78 -31.23 15.67
C GLY A 129 -20.44 -31.26 14.29
N ILE A 130 -20.74 -30.11 13.67
CA ILE A 130 -21.23 -30.05 12.27
C ILE A 130 -20.49 -28.90 11.56
N GLY A 131 -19.40 -29.21 10.84
CA GLY A 131 -18.77 -28.26 9.92
C GLY A 131 -17.24 -28.16 9.92
N THR A 132 -16.52 -28.88 10.79
CA THR A 132 -15.04 -28.79 10.91
C THR A 132 -14.26 -29.36 9.71
N LEU A 133 -14.92 -30.05 8.78
CA LEU A 133 -14.25 -30.74 7.67
C LEU A 133 -13.95 -29.85 6.44
N GLY A 134 -14.39 -28.58 6.41
CA GLY A 134 -14.12 -27.64 5.30
C GLY A 134 -13.37 -26.34 5.67
N GLY A 135 -12.97 -26.15 6.93
CA GLY A 135 -12.79 -24.81 7.53
C GLY A 135 -11.41 -24.15 7.50
N ASN A 136 -10.31 -24.85 7.21
CA ASN A 136 -8.95 -24.29 7.43
C ASN A 136 -8.52 -23.23 6.40
N ALA A 137 -8.92 -23.35 5.14
CA ALA A 137 -8.53 -22.39 4.10
C ALA A 137 -9.05 -20.97 4.36
N THR A 138 -10.20 -20.86 5.05
CA THR A 138 -10.85 -19.57 5.33
C THR A 138 -10.05 -18.74 6.34
N LEU A 139 -9.49 -19.38 7.36
CA LEU A 139 -8.73 -18.69 8.41
C LEU A 139 -7.34 -18.25 7.92
N THR A 140 -6.66 -19.06 7.10
CA THR A 140 -5.41 -18.68 6.40
C THR A 140 -5.61 -17.44 5.51
N VAL A 141 -6.68 -17.42 4.71
CA VAL A 141 -7.02 -16.27 3.86
C VAL A 141 -7.28 -15.03 4.71
N LEU A 142 -8.02 -15.18 5.81
CA LEU A 142 -8.37 -14.06 6.66
C LEU A 142 -7.14 -13.49 7.40
N GLY A 143 -6.32 -14.32 8.04
CA GLY A 143 -5.13 -13.88 8.76
C GLY A 143 -4.11 -13.18 7.87
N GLY A 144 -3.88 -13.72 6.67
CA GLY A 144 -3.03 -13.05 5.68
C GLY A 144 -3.67 -11.74 5.17
N ALA A 145 -4.98 -11.70 4.95
CA ALA A 145 -5.66 -10.49 4.46
C ALA A 145 -5.62 -9.35 5.50
N VAL A 146 -5.75 -9.66 6.79
CA VAL A 146 -5.58 -8.68 7.87
C VAL A 146 -4.15 -8.15 7.90
N THR A 147 -3.15 -9.03 7.79
CA THR A 147 -1.73 -8.62 7.73
C THR A 147 -1.46 -7.69 6.56
N TYR A 148 -1.99 -8.04 5.38
CA TYR A 148 -1.93 -7.19 4.19
C TYR A 148 -2.61 -5.83 4.45
N ALA A 149 -3.79 -5.83 5.06
CA ALA A 149 -4.54 -4.62 5.33
C ALA A 149 -3.82 -3.65 6.29
N VAL A 150 -3.19 -4.17 7.35
CA VAL A 150 -2.37 -3.36 8.27
C VAL A 150 -1.21 -2.71 7.50
N GLY A 151 -0.42 -3.53 6.79
CA GLY A 151 0.76 -3.05 6.07
C GLY A 151 0.42 -1.98 5.02
N GLN A 152 -0.60 -2.22 4.20
CA GLN A 152 -1.02 -1.25 3.18
C GLN A 152 -1.61 0.03 3.78
N SER A 153 -2.23 -0.03 4.95
CA SER A 153 -2.76 1.16 5.62
C SER A 153 -1.62 2.08 6.06
N PHE A 154 -0.56 1.52 6.64
CA PHE A 154 0.62 2.28 7.05
C PHE A 154 1.46 2.74 5.86
N SER A 155 1.68 1.89 4.86
CA SER A 155 2.36 2.27 3.63
C SER A 155 1.69 3.49 2.99
N LYS A 156 0.35 3.49 2.90
CA LYS A 156 -0.41 4.63 2.40
C LYS A 156 -0.35 5.87 3.29
N HIS A 157 -0.33 5.68 4.61
CA HIS A 157 -0.21 6.80 5.55
C HIS A 157 1.15 7.48 5.42
N PHE A 158 2.23 6.70 5.38
CA PHE A 158 3.60 7.21 5.25
C PHE A 158 3.90 7.78 3.87
N SER A 159 3.38 7.20 2.79
CA SER A 159 3.54 7.75 1.44
C SER A 159 2.87 9.12 1.26
N GLN A 160 1.90 9.45 2.12
CA GLN A 160 1.28 10.77 2.20
C GLN A 160 2.02 11.75 3.13
N GLY A 161 3.18 11.35 3.67
CA GLY A 161 3.96 12.14 4.61
C GLY A 161 3.52 12.04 6.07
N GLY A 162 2.66 11.07 6.40
CA GLY A 162 2.29 10.79 7.79
C GLY A 162 3.42 10.12 8.57
N THR A 163 3.31 10.12 9.89
CA THR A 163 4.27 9.52 10.84
C THR A 163 3.55 8.56 11.80
N LEU A 164 4.26 8.03 12.80
CA LEU A 164 3.62 7.24 13.86
C LEU A 164 2.85 8.11 14.87
N ASP A 165 3.17 9.40 14.98
CA ASP A 165 2.62 10.30 16.00
C ASP A 165 1.32 10.99 15.54
N ASP A 166 1.01 10.98 14.24
CA ASP A 166 -0.18 11.60 13.64
C ASP A 166 -1.20 10.57 13.13
N VAL A 167 -1.11 9.34 13.63
CA VAL A 167 -2.03 8.25 13.26
C VAL A 167 -3.43 8.58 13.74
N ASN A 168 -4.35 8.69 12.78
CA ASN A 168 -5.79 8.83 13.04
C ASN A 168 -6.50 7.50 12.82
N ALA A 169 -7.18 7.00 13.87
CA ALA A 169 -7.83 5.69 13.85
C ALA A 169 -8.90 5.57 12.74
N ASP A 170 -9.73 6.59 12.52
CA ASP A 170 -10.77 6.55 11.50
C ASP A 170 -10.20 6.54 10.08
N LYS A 171 -9.18 7.36 9.83
CA LYS A 171 -8.47 7.41 8.54
C LYS A 171 -7.81 6.07 8.23
N LEU A 172 -7.07 5.51 9.19
CA LEU A 172 -6.41 4.21 9.03
C LEU A 172 -7.42 3.06 8.92
N GLY A 173 -8.52 3.10 9.69
CA GLY A 173 -9.62 2.12 9.56
C GLY A 173 -10.25 2.14 8.17
N GLY A 174 -10.40 3.32 7.58
CA GLY A 174 -10.84 3.48 6.19
C GLY A 174 -9.88 2.87 5.17
N TYR A 175 -8.56 3.02 5.37
CA TYR A 175 -7.54 2.37 4.53
C TYR A 175 -7.54 0.86 4.72
N PHE A 176 -7.64 0.40 5.95
CA PHE A 176 -7.67 -0.99 6.32
C PHE A 176 -8.82 -1.71 5.64
N ARG A 177 -10.04 -1.15 5.70
CA ARG A 177 -11.23 -1.76 5.08
C ARG A 177 -11.06 -1.96 3.58
N LYS A 178 -10.45 -1.00 2.88
CA LYS A 178 -10.18 -1.10 1.43
C LYS A 178 -9.11 -2.16 1.15
N ALA A 179 -8.02 -2.14 1.90
CA ALA A 179 -6.90 -3.07 1.72
C ALA A 179 -7.25 -4.51 2.10
N LEU A 180 -8.17 -4.71 3.05
CA LEU A 180 -8.60 -6.04 3.48
C LEU A 180 -9.25 -6.84 2.35
N GLU A 181 -10.08 -6.20 1.53
CA GLU A 181 -10.70 -6.88 0.41
C GLU A 181 -9.67 -7.25 -0.67
N GLN A 182 -8.71 -6.37 -0.92
CA GLN A 182 -7.57 -6.65 -1.81
C GLN A 182 -6.73 -7.81 -1.29
N GLY A 183 -6.46 -7.85 0.02
CA GLY A 183 -5.70 -8.92 0.67
C GLY A 183 -6.36 -10.29 0.52
N LYS A 184 -7.70 -10.37 0.68
CA LYS A 184 -8.44 -11.61 0.44
C LYS A 184 -8.29 -12.10 -1.00
N GLN A 185 -8.37 -11.20 -1.98
CA GLN A 185 -8.22 -11.53 -3.40
C GLN A 185 -6.80 -12.01 -3.72
N PHE A 186 -5.78 -11.30 -3.22
CA PHE A 186 -4.38 -11.66 -3.39
C PHE A 186 -4.07 -13.08 -2.90
N ILE A 187 -4.56 -13.45 -1.72
CA ILE A 187 -4.30 -14.78 -1.15
C ILE A 187 -5.08 -15.87 -1.89
N LYS A 188 -6.34 -15.61 -2.27
CA LYS A 188 -7.14 -16.53 -3.10
C LYS A 188 -6.42 -16.84 -4.42
N GLN A 189 -5.94 -15.82 -5.12
CA GLN A 189 -5.19 -15.99 -6.38
C GLN A 189 -3.92 -16.83 -6.18
N ARG A 190 -3.13 -16.53 -5.13
CA ARG A 190 -1.95 -17.32 -4.76
C ARG A 190 -2.26 -18.79 -4.48
N GLN A 191 -3.37 -19.09 -3.80
CA GLN A 191 -3.79 -20.46 -3.51
C GLN A 191 -4.21 -21.20 -4.78
N SER A 192 -4.97 -20.56 -5.66
CA SER A 192 -5.36 -21.13 -6.96
C SER A 192 -4.12 -21.47 -7.80
N SER A 193 -3.17 -20.56 -7.95
CA SER A 193 -1.94 -20.80 -8.71
C SER A 193 -1.10 -21.96 -8.16
N LYS A 194 -0.96 -22.07 -6.82
CA LYS A 194 -0.25 -23.21 -6.21
C LYS A 194 -0.94 -24.55 -6.45
N LYS A 195 -2.27 -24.60 -6.47
CA LYS A 195 -3.04 -25.82 -6.75
C LYS A 195 -2.88 -26.28 -8.20
N LEU A 196 -2.79 -25.33 -9.14
CA LEU A 196 -2.53 -25.58 -10.57
C LEU A 196 -1.11 -26.07 -10.85
N SER A 197 -0.10 -25.64 -10.09
CA SER A 197 1.29 -26.10 -10.26
C SER A 197 1.61 -27.43 -9.58
N ALA A 198 0.71 -27.94 -8.74
CA ALA A 198 0.89 -29.16 -7.96
C ALA A 198 0.02 -30.33 -8.48
N SER A 199 -0.66 -30.14 -9.61
CA SER A 199 -1.48 -31.14 -10.32
C SER A 199 -0.90 -31.41 -11.70
#